data_AF-A0A8B8KBJ5-F1
#
_entry.id   AF-A0A8B8KBJ5-F1
#
_cell.length_a   1.000
_cell.length_b   1.000
_cell.length_c   1.000
_cell.angle_alpha   90.00
_cell.angle_beta   90.00
_cell.angle_gamma   90.00
#
_symmetry.space_group_name_H-M   'P 1'
#
loop_
_entity.id
_entity.type
_entity.pdbx_description
1 polymer ?
#
loop_
_entity_poly.entity_id
_entity_poly.type
_entity_poly.pdbx_seq_one_letter_code
_entity_poly.pdbx_strand_id
1 'polypeptide(L)'
;MAFIQNPLLLLLTLFTVITVPATSQPCTLYPFPNHVNYAACEDLAKANAKGSSWIAWAINPTSKGMVGSQTFVAIHKSDGTIKAYASPITSYETMLQEGNLTFPVYSVSASHTNGSIIIFASFQLPTNKTLVNHVWQEGLVSHDGTPRPHSLSGPNLQSFGTLDFVSGKVLETGGKMNTRTILRNVRKHQLYRIDLILFINSWGILMPIAVIFARFMRGFDGLGSTWFRLHRACQSLAFVVGIAGFGTGLYMGNHYGVRHAPHRCIGITLMCLAFAQVCVAVFLRPKKDHKNRIFWNIFHYMVGYATIALSIFNVLKGFDILNAHKIWKMTYVAIIIVLAIMAMISELITWIWVCKKKRNNKHAEHVDINQHQQP
;
A
#
# COMPACT_ATOMS: atom_id res chain seq x y z
N MET A 1 -38.66 12.13 1.35
CA MET A 1 -38.02 11.08 0.54
C MET A 1 -36.86 11.72 -0.24
N ALA A 2 -35.83 12.18 0.47
CA ALA A 2 -34.72 12.95 -0.09
C ALA A 2 -33.44 12.65 0.70
N PHE A 3 -32.86 11.46 0.49
CA PHE A 3 -31.50 11.15 0.89
C PHE A 3 -31.02 10.02 -0.04
N ILE A 4 -29.83 10.17 -0.62
CA ILE A 4 -29.19 9.28 -1.61
C ILE A 4 -29.70 9.47 -3.05
N GLN A 5 -29.49 10.65 -3.62
CA GLN A 5 -29.85 10.92 -5.01
C GLN A 5 -28.78 10.49 -6.03
N ASN A 6 -27.63 9.95 -5.62
CA ASN A 6 -26.71 9.37 -6.61
C ASN A 6 -25.65 8.42 -6.01
N PRO A 7 -25.97 7.12 -5.79
CA PRO A 7 -24.97 6.13 -5.39
C PRO A 7 -23.85 6.00 -6.42
N LEU A 8 -24.12 6.33 -7.69
CA LEU A 8 -23.12 6.39 -8.76
C LEU A 8 -22.11 7.52 -8.55
N LEU A 9 -22.53 8.68 -8.03
CA LEU A 9 -21.63 9.81 -7.73
C LEU A 9 -20.74 9.49 -6.52
N LEU A 10 -21.29 8.85 -5.48
CA LEU A 10 -20.50 8.39 -4.33
C LEU A 10 -19.45 7.34 -4.76
N LEU A 11 -19.84 6.40 -5.65
CA LEU A 11 -18.95 5.42 -6.26
C LEU A 11 -17.88 6.05 -7.16
N LEU A 12 -18.24 7.04 -7.98
CA LEU A 12 -17.31 7.80 -8.81
C LEU A 12 -16.31 8.59 -7.95
N THR A 13 -16.76 9.20 -6.84
CA THR A 13 -15.87 9.89 -5.90
C THR A 13 -14.92 8.92 -5.20
N LEU A 14 -15.38 7.71 -4.84
CA LEU A 14 -14.54 6.64 -4.29
C LEU A 14 -13.52 6.11 -5.32
N PHE A 15 -13.89 6.04 -6.60
CA PHE A 15 -12.99 5.67 -7.71
C PHE A 15 -11.92 6.75 -7.96
N THR A 16 -12.26 8.04 -7.81
CA THR A 16 -11.29 9.14 -7.95
C THR A 16 -10.27 9.20 -6.83
N VAL A 17 -10.63 8.81 -5.59
CA VAL A 17 -9.71 8.84 -4.44
C VAL A 17 -8.56 7.83 -4.56
N ILE A 18 -8.67 6.82 -5.43
CA ILE A 18 -7.65 5.77 -5.64
C ILE A 18 -6.98 5.87 -7.01
N THR A 19 -7.60 6.58 -7.95
CA THR A 19 -7.03 6.82 -9.29
C THR A 19 -6.19 8.08 -9.37
N VAL A 20 -6.29 9.02 -8.42
CA VAL A 20 -5.28 10.07 -8.29
C VAL A 20 -4.01 9.38 -7.82
N PRO A 21 -3.00 9.24 -8.70
CA PRO A 21 -1.73 8.73 -8.25
C PRO A 21 -1.27 9.72 -7.17
N ALA A 22 -0.71 9.20 -6.09
CA ALA A 22 0.52 9.83 -5.68
C ALA A 22 1.40 9.77 -6.93
N THR A 23 1.43 10.88 -7.69
CA THR A 23 2.65 11.29 -8.37
C THR A 23 3.77 10.89 -7.40
N SER A 24 4.85 10.29 -7.88
CA SER A 24 6.07 10.23 -7.07
C SER A 24 6.15 11.59 -6.41
N GLN A 25 5.91 11.69 -5.09
CA GLN A 25 6.10 12.97 -4.46
C GLN A 25 7.59 13.16 -4.71
N PRO A 26 7.99 14.12 -5.57
CA PRO A 26 9.35 14.61 -5.42
C PRO A 26 9.39 15.05 -3.97
N CYS A 27 10.45 14.70 -3.25
CA CYS A 27 10.66 15.00 -1.84
C CYS A 27 9.75 16.15 -1.39
N THR A 28 8.69 15.86 -0.64
CA THR A 28 7.59 16.80 -0.49
C THR A 28 8.12 18.06 0.17
N LEU A 29 8.20 19.15 -0.60
CA LEU A 29 8.45 20.47 -0.07
C LEU A 29 7.29 20.78 0.87
N TYR A 30 7.51 20.58 2.17
CA TYR A 30 6.60 21.04 3.21
C TYR A 30 6.87 22.52 3.45
N PRO A 31 5.94 23.43 3.11
CA PRO A 31 6.06 24.83 3.53
C PRO A 31 5.62 24.91 4.99
N PHE A 32 6.59 25.06 5.89
CA PHE A 32 6.35 25.50 7.27
C PHE A 32 6.31 27.03 7.32
N PRO A 33 5.79 27.64 8.41
CA PRO A 33 5.87 29.10 8.58
C PRO A 33 7.31 29.56 8.40
N ASN A 34 7.53 30.59 7.57
CA ASN A 34 8.82 31.17 7.12
C ASN A 34 9.34 30.75 5.73
N HIS A 35 8.52 30.18 4.84
CA HIS A 35 8.88 29.96 3.42
C HIS A 35 10.10 29.04 3.14
N VAL A 36 10.45 28.15 4.09
CA VAL A 36 11.55 27.20 3.90
C VAL A 36 11.03 25.88 3.33
N ASN A 37 11.68 25.43 2.26
CA ASN A 37 11.33 24.27 1.45
C ASN A 37 12.24 23.08 1.84
N TYR A 38 11.67 21.96 2.32
CA TYR A 38 12.42 20.77 2.78
C TYR A 38 12.20 19.52 1.92
N ALA A 39 13.24 18.70 1.72
CA ALA A 39 13.17 17.43 0.99
C ALA A 39 13.16 16.22 1.94
N ALA A 40 12.05 15.45 1.98
CA ALA A 40 11.99 14.14 2.65
C ALA A 40 12.40 13.01 1.67
N CYS A 41 13.37 12.17 2.04
CA CYS A 41 13.75 10.95 1.31
C CYS A 41 13.35 9.72 2.15
N GLU A 42 12.86 8.65 1.51
CA GLU A 42 12.42 7.42 2.18
C GLU A 42 13.44 6.93 3.22
N ASP A 43 12.93 6.69 4.43
CA ASP A 43 13.67 6.46 5.67
C ASP A 43 14.62 5.26 5.59
N LEU A 44 15.85 5.42 6.11
CA LEU A 44 16.74 4.31 6.43
C LEU A 44 16.15 3.52 7.61
N ALA A 45 15.24 2.59 7.31
CA ALA A 45 14.62 1.74 8.32
C ALA A 45 15.60 0.65 8.81
N LYS A 46 16.39 0.97 9.83
CA LYS A 46 16.98 -0.04 10.70
C LYS A 46 17.42 0.54 12.04
N ALA A 47 16.73 0.16 13.11
CA ALA A 47 17.35 -0.17 14.39
C ALA A 47 16.38 -0.99 15.23
N ASN A 48 16.84 -2.12 15.76
CA ASN A 48 16.10 -2.96 16.70
C ASN A 48 16.31 -2.36 18.09
N ALA A 49 15.55 -1.32 18.45
CA ALA A 49 15.72 -0.54 19.68
C ALA A 49 15.24 -1.28 20.95
N LYS A 50 15.77 -2.49 21.22
CA LYS A 50 15.60 -3.15 22.52
C LYS A 50 16.68 -2.66 23.48
N GLY A 51 16.43 -1.52 24.13
CA GLY A 51 17.29 -0.90 25.15
C GLY A 51 17.83 0.48 24.78
N SER A 52 18.76 1.00 25.58
CA SER A 52 19.44 2.27 25.30
C SER A 52 20.37 2.12 24.09
N SER A 53 20.09 2.86 23.03
CA SER A 53 20.75 2.76 21.72
C SER A 53 20.94 4.13 21.10
N TRP A 54 21.85 4.22 20.14
CA TRP A 54 22.09 5.43 19.37
C TRP A 54 22.09 5.11 17.88
N ILE A 55 21.63 6.08 17.10
CA ILE A 55 21.80 6.11 15.65
C ILE A 55 22.51 7.40 15.25
N ALA A 56 23.26 7.33 14.17
CA ALA A 56 23.97 8.46 13.63
C ALA A 56 23.88 8.49 12.11
N TRP A 57 23.69 9.69 11.57
CA TRP A 57 23.82 9.96 10.14
C TRP A 57 24.74 11.15 9.95
N ALA A 58 25.68 11.08 9.01
CA ALA A 58 26.70 12.09 8.85
C ALA A 58 27.01 12.40 7.40
N ILE A 59 27.45 13.64 7.16
CA ILE A 59 28.03 14.07 5.88
C ILE A 59 29.54 14.15 6.03
N ASN A 60 30.28 13.53 5.11
CA ASN A 60 31.71 13.71 5.01
C ASN A 60 32.05 14.58 3.78
N PRO A 61 32.41 15.87 3.98
CA PRO A 61 32.70 16.78 2.88
C PRO A 61 34.08 16.56 2.24
N THR A 62 34.98 15.82 2.89
CA THR A 62 36.39 15.67 2.51
C THR A 62 36.79 14.25 2.11
N SER A 63 36.15 13.22 2.68
CA SER A 63 36.46 11.81 2.42
C SER A 63 35.20 10.95 2.27
N LYS A 64 35.39 9.65 2.01
CA LYS A 64 34.31 8.64 1.92
C LYS A 64 34.14 7.81 3.19
N GLY A 65 35.03 8.00 4.17
CA GLY A 65 35.08 7.21 5.40
C GLY A 65 34.46 7.93 6.60
N MET A 66 34.61 7.33 7.78
CA MET A 66 34.07 7.88 9.04
C MET A 66 34.79 9.16 9.49
N VAL A 67 36.12 9.20 9.39
CA VAL A 67 36.93 10.35 9.84
C VAL A 67 36.70 11.56 8.95
N GLY A 68 36.45 12.72 9.55
CA GLY A 68 36.06 13.98 8.90
C GLY A 68 34.54 14.18 8.80
N SER A 69 33.74 13.20 9.23
CA SER A 69 32.28 13.27 9.12
C SER A 69 31.66 14.27 10.09
N GLN A 70 30.68 15.01 9.58
CA GLN A 70 29.88 16.00 10.28
C GLN A 70 28.54 15.33 10.61
N THR A 71 28.35 14.95 11.87
CA THR A 71 27.38 13.92 12.25
C THR A 71 26.21 14.50 13.01
N PHE A 72 25.02 13.99 12.75
CA PHE A 72 23.83 14.14 13.57
C PHE A 72 23.59 12.83 14.31
N VAL A 73 23.48 12.92 15.64
CA VAL A 73 23.35 11.77 16.53
C VAL A 73 21.99 11.84 17.21
N ALA A 74 21.33 10.70 17.34
CA ALA A 74 20.20 10.53 18.25
C ALA A 74 20.50 9.39 19.23
N ILE A 75 20.33 9.70 20.52
CA ILE A 75 20.44 8.75 21.62
C ILE A 75 19.05 8.52 22.19
N HIS A 76 18.61 7.27 22.19
CA HIS A 76 17.40 6.81 22.86
C HIS A 76 17.80 6.00 24.10
N LYS A 77 17.26 6.36 25.26
CA LYS A 77 17.47 5.64 26.52
C LYS A 77 16.28 4.75 26.84
N SER A 78 16.51 3.70 27.62
CA SER A 78 15.46 2.78 28.07
C SER A 78 14.36 3.42 28.92
N ASP A 79 14.62 4.59 29.50
CA ASP A 79 13.64 5.40 30.23
C ASP A 79 12.67 6.18 29.31
N GLY A 80 12.84 6.06 27.99
CA GLY A 80 12.04 6.75 26.97
C GLY A 80 12.58 8.12 26.57
N THR A 81 13.66 8.58 27.19
CA THR A 81 14.31 9.85 26.85
C THR A 81 14.99 9.75 25.49
N ILE A 82 14.81 10.77 24.65
CA ILE A 82 15.51 10.91 23.40
C ILE A 82 16.24 12.25 23.35
N LYS A 83 17.52 12.23 22.96
CA LYS A 83 18.33 13.42 22.74
C LYS A 83 18.93 13.38 21.34
N ALA A 84 18.84 14.49 20.62
CA ALA A 84 19.48 14.65 19.32
C ALA A 84 20.41 15.86 19.33
N TYR A 85 21.58 15.73 18.68
CA TYR A 85 22.59 16.78 18.66
C TYR A 85 23.60 16.55 17.53
N ALA A 86 24.45 17.54 17.28
CA ALA A 86 25.51 17.48 16.28
C ALA A 86 26.86 17.07 16.91
N SER A 87 27.67 16.32 16.15
CA SER A 87 28.97 15.82 16.60
C SER A 87 29.99 15.77 15.44
N PRO A 88 31.13 16.47 15.52
CA PRO A 88 32.20 16.35 14.54
C PRO A 88 33.06 15.11 14.83
N ILE A 89 33.33 14.31 13.80
CA ILE A 89 34.16 13.09 13.92
C ILE A 89 35.53 13.35 13.34
N THR A 90 36.52 13.50 14.22
CA THR A 90 37.91 13.79 13.84
C THR A 90 38.84 12.59 13.92
N SER A 91 38.44 11.52 14.61
CA SER A 91 39.21 10.28 14.76
C SER A 91 38.29 9.05 14.93
N TYR A 92 38.90 7.85 14.91
CA TYR A 92 38.21 6.59 15.21
C TYR A 92 37.89 6.40 16.70
N GLU A 93 38.51 7.18 17.59
CA GLU A 93 38.33 7.12 19.05
C GLU A 93 37.19 8.04 19.53
N THR A 94 36.29 8.42 18.63
CA THR A 94 35.18 9.32 18.94
C THR A 94 34.22 8.71 19.98
N MET A 95 33.77 9.53 20.92
CA MET A 95 32.67 9.22 21.84
C MET A 95 31.36 9.90 21.43
N LEU A 96 31.26 10.36 20.17
CA LEU A 96 30.13 11.16 19.66
C LEU A 96 29.83 12.37 20.55
N GLN A 97 30.88 13.13 20.88
CA GLN A 97 30.77 14.32 21.73
C GLN A 97 30.02 15.44 21.01
N GLU A 98 29.18 16.16 21.75
CA GLU A 98 28.41 17.27 21.20
C GLU A 98 29.36 18.42 20.80
N GLY A 99 29.18 18.93 19.58
CA GLY A 99 30.05 19.96 19.03
C GLY A 99 29.54 20.55 17.72
N ASN A 100 30.14 21.67 17.34
CA ASN A 100 29.74 22.41 16.14
C ASN A 100 30.25 21.73 14.86
N LEU A 101 29.42 21.76 13.82
CA LEU A 101 29.80 21.29 12.49
C LEU A 101 30.44 22.42 11.67
N THR A 102 31.17 22.03 10.63
CA THR A 102 31.82 22.92 9.66
C THR A 102 30.84 23.72 8.79
N PHE A 103 29.56 23.36 8.81
CA PHE A 103 28.49 24.08 8.14
C PHE A 103 27.37 24.45 9.14
N PRO A 104 26.60 25.52 8.88
CA PRO A 104 25.52 25.94 9.76
C PRO A 104 24.46 24.86 9.95
N VAL A 105 24.09 24.61 11.21
CA VAL A 105 22.98 23.74 11.61
C VAL A 105 21.93 24.62 12.27
N TYR A 106 20.72 24.60 11.73
CA TYR A 106 19.59 25.41 12.20
C TYR A 106 18.75 24.67 13.24
N SER A 107 18.56 23.36 13.08
CA SER A 107 17.84 22.54 14.05
C SER A 107 18.24 21.08 13.97
N VAL A 108 18.21 20.40 15.12
CA VAL A 108 18.35 18.94 15.24
C VAL A 108 17.35 18.47 16.28
N SER A 109 16.56 17.47 15.95
CA SER A 109 15.66 16.79 16.89
C SER A 109 15.53 15.32 16.52
N ALA A 110 14.92 14.52 17.38
CA ALA A 110 14.64 13.13 17.07
C ALA A 110 13.34 12.65 17.70
N SER A 111 12.77 11.61 17.11
CA SER A 111 11.60 10.91 17.65
C SER A 111 11.83 9.41 17.67
N HIS A 112 11.11 8.72 18.55
CA HIS A 112 11.08 7.26 18.60
C HIS A 112 9.63 6.80 18.44
N THR A 113 9.34 5.98 17.42
CA THR A 113 7.98 5.48 17.15
C THR A 113 8.06 4.07 16.58
N ASN A 114 7.23 3.14 17.08
CA ASN A 114 7.18 1.75 16.62
C ASN A 114 8.54 1.02 16.64
N GLY A 115 9.41 1.33 17.61
CA GLY A 115 10.74 0.73 17.71
C GLY A 115 11.80 1.31 16.76
N SER A 116 11.48 2.37 16.01
CA SER A 116 12.39 3.06 15.10
C SER A 116 12.73 4.45 15.62
N ILE A 117 14.01 4.84 15.50
CA ILE A 117 14.51 6.18 15.84
C ILE A 117 14.63 6.99 14.55
N ILE A 118 14.14 8.23 14.56
CA ILE A 118 14.16 9.15 13.41
C ILE A 118 14.90 10.41 13.82
N ILE A 119 15.88 10.85 13.02
CA ILE A 119 16.58 12.14 13.20
C ILE A 119 15.95 13.16 12.24
N PHE A 120 15.61 14.33 12.76
CA PHE A 120 15.23 15.50 11.97
C PHE A 120 16.36 16.53 12.07
N ALA A 121 16.88 16.99 10.95
CA ALA A 121 17.93 18.00 10.92
C ALA A 121 17.67 19.02 9.82
N SER A 122 17.87 20.30 10.13
CA SER A 122 17.92 21.42 9.18
C SER A 122 19.30 22.03 9.23
N PHE A 123 19.98 22.08 8.09
CA PHE A 123 21.35 22.56 7.99
C PHE A 123 21.63 23.09 6.59
N GLN A 124 22.66 23.92 6.47
CA GLN A 124 23.12 24.44 5.20
C GLN A 124 24.18 23.52 4.60
N LEU A 125 24.06 23.21 3.31
CA LEU A 125 25.08 22.44 2.60
C LEU A 125 26.36 23.27 2.36
N PRO A 126 27.54 22.64 2.31
CA PRO A 126 28.76 23.30 1.86
C PRO A 126 28.59 23.91 0.46
N THR A 127 29.14 25.11 0.25
CA THR A 127 28.97 25.89 -0.99
C THR A 127 29.36 25.09 -2.23
N ASN A 128 28.54 25.20 -3.29
CA ASN A 128 28.73 24.54 -4.59
C ASN A 128 28.78 22.99 -4.56
N LYS A 129 28.25 22.35 -3.52
CA LYS A 129 28.15 20.88 -3.44
C LYS A 129 26.70 20.43 -3.29
N THR A 130 26.19 19.75 -4.31
CA THR A 130 24.90 19.02 -4.26
C THR A 130 25.11 17.54 -3.95
N LEU A 131 26.27 17.01 -4.34
CA LEU A 131 26.75 15.67 -4.05
C LEU A 131 27.64 15.68 -2.80
N VAL A 132 27.28 14.88 -1.81
CA VAL A 132 28.09 14.73 -0.59
C VAL A 132 28.29 13.26 -0.27
N ASN A 133 29.43 12.89 0.32
CA ASN A 133 29.53 11.57 0.92
C ASN A 133 28.77 11.55 2.23
N HIS A 134 28.07 10.47 2.52
CA HIS A 134 27.41 10.27 3.78
C HIS A 134 27.74 8.91 4.38
N VAL A 135 27.62 8.80 5.70
CA VAL A 135 27.80 7.57 6.46
C VAL A 135 26.67 7.46 7.47
N TRP A 136 26.29 6.24 7.84
CA TRP A 136 25.29 6.01 8.87
C TRP A 136 25.67 4.84 9.75
N GLN A 137 25.31 4.88 11.03
CA GLN A 137 25.61 3.81 11.97
C GLN A 137 24.56 3.70 13.07
N GLU A 138 24.55 2.53 13.70
CA GLU A 138 23.82 2.28 14.93
C GLU A 138 24.74 1.63 15.98
N GLY A 139 24.43 1.85 17.25
CA GLY A 139 25.14 1.21 18.35
C GLY A 139 24.37 1.24 19.67
N LEU A 140 24.96 0.62 20.69
CA LEU A 140 24.40 0.56 22.04
C LEU A 140 24.92 1.72 22.89
N VAL A 141 24.18 2.06 23.93
CA VAL A 141 24.57 3.06 24.93
C VAL A 141 24.83 2.35 26.25
N SER A 142 25.93 2.71 26.91
CA SER A 142 26.31 2.20 28.23
C SER A 142 25.39 2.73 29.34
N HIS A 143 25.47 2.12 30.54
CA HIS A 143 24.62 2.50 31.69
C HIS A 143 24.83 3.94 32.18
N ASP A 144 26.03 4.47 31.99
CA ASP A 144 26.44 5.85 32.28
C ASP A 144 25.93 6.86 31.22
N GLY A 145 25.30 6.38 30.14
CA GLY A 145 24.81 7.19 29.04
C GLY A 145 25.80 7.38 27.89
N THR A 146 26.98 6.74 27.96
CA THR A 146 28.04 6.91 26.96
C THR A 146 27.78 6.03 25.73
N PRO A 147 27.83 6.57 24.49
CA PRO A 147 27.73 5.78 23.26
C PRO A 147 28.87 4.76 23.15
N ARG A 148 28.54 3.50 22.87
CA ARG A 148 29.53 2.47 22.59
C ARG A 148 29.88 2.40 21.10
N PRO A 149 31.07 1.90 20.75
CA PRO A 149 31.42 1.64 19.36
C PRO A 149 30.39 0.74 18.65
N HIS A 150 30.06 1.09 17.40
CA HIS A 150 29.27 0.23 16.53
C HIS A 150 30.06 -1.04 16.15
N SER A 151 29.37 -2.09 15.67
CA SER A 151 30.08 -3.29 15.18
C SER A 151 31.06 -2.93 14.06
N LEU A 152 32.27 -3.47 14.12
CA LEU A 152 33.33 -3.31 13.12
C LEU A 152 33.30 -4.43 12.07
N SER A 153 32.13 -4.98 11.76
CA SER A 153 31.99 -6.09 10.82
C SER A 153 30.74 -5.98 9.96
N GLY A 154 30.79 -6.64 8.81
CA GLY A 154 29.63 -6.85 7.94
C GLY A 154 28.95 -5.56 7.48
N PRO A 155 27.62 -5.43 7.61
CA PRO A 155 26.86 -4.29 7.10
C PRO A 155 27.32 -2.94 7.63
N ASN A 156 27.81 -2.86 8.88
CA ASN A 156 28.23 -1.59 9.46
C ASN A 156 29.45 -1.02 8.74
N LEU A 157 30.43 -1.83 8.35
CA LEU A 157 31.57 -1.33 7.56
C LEU A 157 31.16 -0.90 6.13
N GLN A 158 29.97 -1.28 5.67
CA GLN A 158 29.41 -0.93 4.36
C GLN A 158 28.40 0.23 4.43
N SER A 159 28.17 0.81 5.61
CA SER A 159 27.19 1.89 5.82
C SER A 159 27.71 3.27 5.41
N PHE A 160 28.03 3.41 4.12
CA PHE A 160 28.47 4.67 3.53
C PHE A 160 28.02 4.78 2.06
N GLY A 161 27.95 6.01 1.56
CA GLY A 161 27.53 6.31 0.19
C GLY A 161 27.73 7.78 -0.18
N THR A 162 27.16 8.21 -1.28
CA THR A 162 27.18 9.58 -1.79
C THR A 162 25.75 10.02 -2.08
N LEU A 163 25.25 11.03 -1.40
CA LEU A 163 23.90 11.56 -1.55
C LEU A 163 23.91 12.80 -2.45
N ASP A 164 23.03 12.83 -3.45
CA ASP A 164 22.71 14.03 -4.22
C ASP A 164 21.43 14.69 -3.68
N PHE A 165 21.57 15.87 -3.08
CA PHE A 165 20.45 16.60 -2.49
C PHE A 165 19.50 17.22 -3.51
N VAL A 166 19.89 17.36 -4.78
CA VAL A 166 18.98 17.87 -5.82
C VAL A 166 18.09 16.75 -6.34
N SER A 167 18.65 15.57 -6.58
CA SER A 167 17.87 14.42 -7.09
C SER A 167 17.29 13.51 -6.01
N GLY A 168 17.69 13.66 -4.75
CA GLY A 168 17.29 12.81 -3.62
C GLY A 168 17.81 11.38 -3.71
N LYS A 169 18.92 11.14 -4.42
CA LYS A 169 19.45 9.79 -4.70
C LYS A 169 20.72 9.49 -3.92
N VAL A 170 20.81 8.26 -3.39
CA VAL A 170 22.03 7.71 -2.76
C VAL A 170 22.82 6.88 -3.79
N LEU A 171 24.12 7.14 -3.90
CA LEU A 171 25.11 6.58 -4.83
C LEU A 171 26.21 5.90 -4.00
N GLU A 172 26.33 4.58 -4.00
CA GLU A 172 27.46 3.92 -3.32
C GLU A 172 28.79 4.17 -4.05
N THR A 173 29.83 4.53 -3.30
CA THR A 173 31.18 4.70 -3.85
C THR A 173 32.09 3.51 -3.53
N GLY A 174 32.23 2.60 -4.51
CA GLY A 174 33.22 1.52 -4.44
C GLY A 174 33.21 0.56 -5.64
N GLY A 175 32.07 0.41 -6.30
CA GLY A 175 31.99 -0.19 -7.64
C GLY A 175 31.59 0.86 -8.66
N LYS A 176 31.97 0.68 -9.95
CA LYS A 176 31.24 1.32 -11.04
C LYS A 176 29.77 0.94 -10.88
N MET A 177 28.98 1.84 -10.28
CA MET A 177 27.55 1.63 -10.14
C MET A 177 26.98 1.60 -11.55
N ASN A 178 26.66 0.40 -12.00
CA ASN A 178 26.02 0.19 -13.27
C ASN A 178 24.73 1.03 -13.24
N THR A 179 24.61 2.07 -14.08
CA THR A 179 23.38 2.86 -14.24
C THR A 179 22.16 1.95 -14.36
N ARG A 180 22.34 0.73 -14.90
CA ARG A 180 21.31 -0.31 -14.96
C ARG A 180 20.81 -0.73 -13.58
N THR A 181 21.63 -0.83 -12.53
CA THR A 181 21.22 -1.25 -11.17
C THR A 181 20.39 -0.18 -10.46
N ILE A 182 20.74 1.11 -10.58
CA ILE A 182 19.91 2.22 -10.07
C ILE A 182 18.57 2.24 -10.80
N LEU A 183 18.60 2.24 -12.13
CA LEU A 183 17.39 2.16 -12.96
C LEU A 183 16.57 0.92 -12.63
N ARG A 184 17.22 -0.20 -12.29
CA ARG A 184 16.58 -1.45 -11.90
C ARG A 184 15.84 -1.30 -10.57
N ASN A 185 16.43 -0.67 -9.55
CA ASN A 185 15.78 -0.44 -8.26
C ASN A 185 14.64 0.59 -8.34
N VAL A 186 14.81 1.69 -9.09
CA VAL A 186 13.73 2.66 -9.33
C VAL A 186 12.57 2.02 -10.09
N ARG A 187 12.86 1.28 -11.17
CA ARG A 187 11.83 0.53 -11.89
C ARG A 187 11.13 -0.49 -11.00
N LYS A 188 11.86 -1.17 -10.12
CA LYS A 188 11.29 -2.10 -9.14
C LYS A 188 10.29 -1.41 -8.21
N HIS A 189 10.66 -0.29 -7.59
CA HIS A 189 9.74 0.49 -6.73
C HIS A 189 8.53 1.00 -7.50
N GLN A 190 8.72 1.51 -8.72
CA GLN A 190 7.62 1.96 -9.56
C GLN A 190 6.66 0.82 -9.91
N LEU A 191 7.20 -0.36 -10.25
CA LEU A 191 6.40 -1.55 -10.57
C LEU A 191 5.62 -2.06 -9.36
N TYR A 192 6.17 -2.02 -8.14
CA TYR A 192 5.42 -2.35 -6.93
C TYR A 192 4.20 -1.45 -6.71
N ARG A 193 4.38 -0.14 -6.92
CA ARG A 193 3.29 0.83 -6.76
C ARG A 193 2.22 0.61 -7.81
N ILE A 194 2.62 0.40 -9.07
CA ILE A 194 1.70 0.08 -10.17
C ILE A 194 0.95 -1.22 -9.87
N ASP A 195 1.65 -2.29 -9.49
CA ASP A 195 1.07 -3.58 -9.14
C ASP A 195 0.01 -3.44 -8.04
N LEU A 196 0.35 -2.76 -6.93
CA LEU A 196 -0.58 -2.50 -5.83
C LEU A 196 -1.82 -1.71 -6.29
N ILE A 197 -1.64 -0.65 -7.08
CA ILE A 197 -2.75 0.17 -7.60
C ILE A 197 -3.67 -0.65 -8.50
N LEU A 198 -3.11 -1.47 -9.40
CA LEU A 198 -3.88 -2.34 -10.29
C LEU A 198 -4.71 -3.32 -9.45
N PHE A 199 -4.13 -3.97 -8.45
CA PHE A 199 -4.83 -4.94 -7.61
C PHE A 199 -5.91 -4.33 -6.72
N ILE A 200 -5.66 -3.16 -6.10
CA ILE A 200 -6.67 -2.44 -5.29
C ILE A 200 -7.89 -2.11 -6.15
N ASN A 201 -7.68 -1.45 -7.30
CA ASN A 201 -8.78 -0.96 -8.11
C ASN A 201 -9.56 -2.10 -8.78
N SER A 202 -8.86 -3.12 -9.29
CA SER A 202 -9.51 -4.21 -10.01
C SER A 202 -10.10 -5.28 -9.07
N TRP A 203 -9.26 -5.99 -8.34
CA TRP A 203 -9.67 -7.19 -7.59
C TRP A 203 -10.09 -6.85 -6.16
N GLY A 204 -9.59 -5.75 -5.61
CA GLY A 204 -9.99 -5.25 -4.29
C GLY A 204 -11.32 -4.51 -4.29
N ILE A 205 -11.69 -3.80 -5.38
CA ILE A 205 -12.83 -2.88 -5.40
C ILE A 205 -13.82 -3.16 -6.53
N LEU A 206 -13.35 -3.23 -7.79
CA LEU A 206 -14.25 -3.41 -8.94
C LEU A 206 -14.97 -4.77 -8.91
N MET A 207 -14.32 -5.84 -8.46
CA MET A 207 -14.96 -7.16 -8.29
C MET A 207 -16.11 -7.15 -7.25
N PRO A 208 -15.91 -6.65 -6.00
CA PRO A 208 -17.02 -6.45 -5.05
C PRO A 208 -18.17 -5.61 -5.61
N ILE A 209 -17.86 -4.49 -6.27
CA ILE A 209 -18.88 -3.61 -6.87
C ILE A 209 -19.71 -4.38 -7.91
N ALA A 210 -19.06 -5.15 -8.78
CA ALA A 210 -19.74 -5.96 -9.80
C ALA A 210 -20.72 -6.99 -9.18
N VAL A 211 -20.39 -7.54 -8.01
CA VAL A 211 -21.27 -8.47 -7.28
C VAL A 211 -22.43 -7.73 -6.62
N ILE A 212 -22.19 -6.56 -6.01
CA ILE A 212 -23.25 -5.72 -5.43
C ILE A 212 -24.27 -5.32 -6.51
N PHE A 213 -23.80 -4.87 -7.68
CA PHE A 213 -24.66 -4.57 -8.82
C PHE A 213 -25.52 -5.77 -9.24
N ALA A 214 -24.91 -6.95 -9.35
CA ALA A 214 -25.64 -8.16 -9.71
C ALA A 214 -26.72 -8.53 -8.69
N ARG A 215 -26.48 -8.31 -7.40
CA ARG A 215 -27.46 -8.59 -6.34
C ARG A 215 -28.59 -7.55 -6.32
N PHE A 216 -28.24 -6.27 -6.25
CA PHE A 216 -29.22 -5.19 -6.12
C PHE A 216 -30.15 -5.11 -7.34
N MET A 217 -29.59 -5.08 -8.55
CA MET A 217 -30.41 -4.83 -9.75
C MET A 217 -31.22 -6.04 -10.20
N ARG A 218 -30.82 -7.27 -9.84
CA ARG A 218 -31.56 -8.48 -10.20
C ARG A 218 -32.96 -8.52 -9.58
N GLY A 219 -33.15 -7.83 -8.46
CA GLY A 219 -34.45 -7.72 -7.78
C GLY A 219 -35.45 -6.78 -8.45
N PHE A 220 -35.09 -5.98 -9.45
CA PHE A 220 -36.02 -5.02 -10.04
C PHE A 220 -36.46 -5.46 -11.44
N ASP A 221 -37.75 -5.81 -11.58
CA ASP A 221 -38.33 -6.30 -12.85
C ASP A 221 -38.14 -5.34 -14.03
N GLY A 222 -38.05 -4.02 -13.79
CA GLY A 222 -37.89 -2.99 -14.82
C GLY A 222 -36.48 -2.87 -15.44
N LEU A 223 -35.46 -3.55 -14.88
CA LEU A 223 -34.08 -3.43 -15.36
C LEU A 223 -33.64 -4.55 -16.32
N GLY A 224 -34.51 -5.54 -16.58
CA GLY A 224 -34.28 -6.61 -17.55
C GLY A 224 -32.91 -7.30 -17.41
N SER A 225 -32.12 -7.34 -18.48
CA SER A 225 -30.78 -7.95 -18.52
C SER A 225 -29.63 -6.99 -18.13
N THR A 226 -29.94 -5.78 -17.66
CA THR A 226 -28.94 -4.75 -17.35
C THR A 226 -27.98 -5.17 -16.24
N TRP A 227 -28.48 -5.81 -15.17
CA TRP A 227 -27.62 -6.33 -14.10
C TRP A 227 -26.57 -7.32 -14.64
N PHE A 228 -26.96 -8.16 -15.61
CA PHE A 228 -26.09 -9.18 -16.17
C PHE A 228 -25.04 -8.59 -17.10
N ARG A 229 -25.39 -7.55 -17.88
CA ARG A 229 -24.45 -6.79 -18.70
C ARG A 229 -23.43 -6.05 -17.84
N LEU A 230 -23.88 -5.33 -16.80
CA LEU A 230 -23.00 -4.58 -15.90
C LEU A 230 -22.07 -5.51 -15.12
N HIS A 231 -22.60 -6.60 -14.55
CA HIS A 231 -21.79 -7.61 -13.88
C HIS A 231 -20.70 -8.16 -14.80
N ARG A 232 -21.08 -8.59 -16.01
CA ARG A 232 -20.13 -9.12 -17.00
C ARG A 232 -19.07 -8.08 -17.37
N ALA A 233 -19.48 -6.84 -17.66
CA ALA A 233 -18.56 -5.77 -18.07
C ALA A 233 -17.54 -5.46 -16.96
N CYS A 234 -18.01 -5.21 -15.73
CA CYS A 234 -17.14 -4.91 -14.59
C CYS A 234 -16.21 -6.08 -14.26
N GLN A 235 -16.70 -7.34 -14.27
CA GLN A 235 -15.86 -8.51 -14.01
C GLN A 235 -14.83 -8.75 -15.12
N SER A 236 -15.20 -8.52 -16.38
CA SER A 236 -14.26 -8.66 -17.49
C SER A 236 -13.15 -7.62 -17.40
N LEU A 237 -13.49 -6.37 -17.07
CA LEU A 237 -12.52 -5.30 -16.86
C LEU A 237 -11.60 -5.61 -15.68
N ALA A 238 -12.15 -6.01 -14.53
CA ALA A 238 -11.36 -6.39 -13.37
C ALA A 238 -10.41 -7.56 -13.67
N PHE A 239 -10.88 -8.56 -14.42
CA PHE A 239 -10.08 -9.71 -14.82
C PHE A 239 -8.89 -9.31 -15.71
N VAL A 240 -9.12 -8.52 -16.76
CA VAL A 240 -8.06 -8.05 -17.68
C VAL A 240 -7.02 -7.20 -16.92
N VAL A 241 -7.46 -6.24 -16.10
CA VAL A 241 -6.55 -5.41 -15.30
C VAL A 241 -5.75 -6.25 -14.30
N GLY A 242 -6.39 -7.26 -13.70
CA GLY A 242 -5.72 -8.19 -12.78
C GLY A 242 -4.69 -9.09 -13.44
N ILE A 243 -4.88 -9.49 -14.70
CA ILE A 243 -3.84 -10.21 -15.46
C ILE A 243 -2.59 -9.34 -15.62
N ALA A 244 -2.77 -8.05 -15.92
CA ALA A 244 -1.65 -7.11 -16.03
C ALA A 244 -0.93 -6.92 -14.67
N GLY A 245 -1.68 -6.80 -13.58
CA GLY A 245 -1.13 -6.79 -12.22
C GLY A 245 -0.34 -8.07 -11.93
N PHE A 246 -0.96 -9.24 -12.09
CA PHE A 246 -0.32 -10.53 -11.85
C PHE A 246 0.95 -10.75 -12.70
N GLY A 247 0.93 -10.35 -13.97
CA GLY A 247 2.10 -10.36 -14.84
C GLY A 247 3.23 -9.49 -14.30
N THR A 248 2.90 -8.30 -13.77
CA THR A 248 3.84 -7.40 -13.11
C THR A 248 4.44 -8.06 -11.85
N GLY A 249 3.61 -8.66 -10.99
CA GLY A 249 4.06 -9.41 -9.83
C GLY A 249 4.99 -10.58 -10.15
N LEU A 250 4.68 -11.39 -11.17
CA LEU A 250 5.54 -12.48 -11.63
C LEU A 250 6.86 -11.97 -12.22
N TYR A 251 6.79 -10.94 -13.07
CA TYR A 251 7.97 -10.28 -13.63
C TYR A 251 8.87 -9.78 -12.51
N MET A 252 8.30 -9.16 -11.47
CA MET A 252 9.09 -8.68 -10.34
C MET A 252 9.77 -9.81 -9.56
N GLY A 253 9.07 -10.93 -9.34
CA GLY A 253 9.63 -12.08 -8.64
C GLY A 253 10.75 -12.78 -9.40
N ASN A 254 10.67 -12.82 -10.73
CA ASN A 254 11.69 -13.43 -11.58
C ASN A 254 12.86 -12.48 -11.86
N HIS A 255 12.55 -11.24 -12.25
CA HIS A 255 13.54 -10.26 -12.67
C HIS A 255 14.26 -9.64 -11.48
N TYR A 256 13.57 -9.31 -10.38
CA TYR A 256 14.17 -8.63 -9.21
C TYR A 256 14.40 -9.52 -7.98
N GLY A 257 14.11 -10.83 -8.07
CA GLY A 257 14.34 -11.78 -6.97
C GLY A 257 13.42 -11.60 -5.76
N VAL A 258 12.31 -10.89 -5.92
CA VAL A 258 11.35 -10.59 -4.85
C VAL A 258 10.47 -11.81 -4.61
N ARG A 259 10.63 -12.47 -3.46
CA ARG A 259 9.86 -13.69 -3.16
C ARG A 259 9.22 -13.59 -1.79
N HIS A 260 7.92 -13.34 -1.78
CA HIS A 260 7.06 -13.52 -0.60
C HIS A 260 6.15 -14.72 -0.85
N ALA A 261 6.59 -15.90 -0.41
CA ALA A 261 5.94 -17.17 -0.75
C ALA A 261 4.42 -17.18 -0.43
N PRO A 262 3.94 -16.74 0.75
CA PRO A 262 2.51 -16.75 1.04
C PRO A 262 1.68 -15.87 0.10
N HIS A 263 2.11 -14.63 -0.14
CA HIS A 263 1.40 -13.69 -1.03
C HIS A 263 1.39 -14.19 -2.48
N ARG A 264 2.51 -14.76 -2.94
CA ARG A 264 2.61 -15.35 -4.28
C ARG A 264 1.71 -16.58 -4.44
N CYS A 265 1.70 -17.49 -3.47
CA CYS A 265 0.83 -18.68 -3.53
C CYS A 265 -0.65 -18.27 -3.57
N ILE A 266 -1.06 -17.32 -2.73
CA ILE A 266 -2.42 -16.79 -2.75
C ILE A 266 -2.74 -16.14 -4.10
N GLY A 267 -1.83 -15.32 -4.65
CA GLY A 267 -1.98 -14.70 -5.97
C GLY A 267 -2.14 -15.70 -7.11
N ILE A 268 -1.38 -16.80 -7.09
CA ILE A 268 -1.50 -17.88 -8.09
C ILE A 268 -2.84 -18.60 -7.95
N THR A 269 -3.22 -18.97 -6.72
CA THR A 269 -4.53 -19.60 -6.45
C THR A 269 -5.67 -18.71 -6.93
N LEU A 270 -5.59 -17.42 -6.65
CA LEU A 270 -6.52 -16.39 -7.12
C LEU A 270 -6.65 -16.36 -8.64
N MET A 271 -5.52 -16.40 -9.37
CA MET A 271 -5.53 -16.44 -10.83
C MET A 271 -6.20 -17.71 -11.37
N CYS A 272 -5.90 -18.88 -10.79
CA CYS A 272 -6.53 -20.14 -11.16
C CYS A 272 -8.05 -20.11 -10.93
N LEU A 273 -8.49 -19.63 -9.77
CA LEU A 273 -9.92 -19.52 -9.45
C LEU A 273 -10.64 -18.55 -10.39
N ALA A 274 -10.04 -17.38 -10.67
CA ALA A 274 -10.62 -16.41 -11.58
C ALA A 274 -10.72 -16.94 -13.02
N PHE A 275 -9.69 -17.64 -13.50
CA PHE A 275 -9.71 -18.27 -14.83
C PHE A 275 -10.79 -19.36 -14.89
N ALA A 276 -10.88 -20.23 -13.89
CA ALA A 276 -11.93 -21.24 -13.78
C ALA A 276 -13.33 -20.60 -13.77
N GLN A 277 -13.51 -19.51 -13.02
CA GLN A 277 -14.75 -18.75 -12.95
C GLN A 277 -15.18 -18.22 -14.34
N VAL A 278 -14.23 -17.62 -15.09
CA VAL A 278 -14.49 -17.10 -16.44
C VAL A 278 -14.78 -18.22 -17.44
N CYS A 279 -13.97 -19.28 -17.46
CA CYS A 279 -14.14 -20.41 -18.37
C CYS A 279 -15.49 -21.11 -18.16
N VAL A 280 -15.84 -21.41 -16.91
CA VAL A 280 -17.13 -22.06 -16.58
C VAL A 280 -18.30 -21.13 -16.89
N ALA A 281 -18.14 -19.82 -16.73
CA ALA A 281 -19.19 -18.85 -17.04
C ALA A 281 -19.41 -18.62 -18.53
N VAL A 282 -18.37 -18.74 -19.36
CA VAL A 282 -18.43 -18.51 -20.81
C VAL A 282 -18.79 -19.79 -21.56
N PHE A 283 -18.09 -20.90 -21.29
CA PHE A 283 -18.19 -22.13 -22.09
C PHE A 283 -19.19 -23.14 -21.52
N LEU A 284 -19.38 -23.17 -20.21
CA LEU A 284 -20.13 -24.23 -19.52
C LEU A 284 -21.43 -23.76 -18.88
N ARG A 285 -21.92 -22.57 -19.25
CA ARG A 285 -23.16 -22.00 -18.69
C ARG A 285 -24.40 -22.68 -19.28
N PRO A 286 -25.16 -23.49 -18.52
CA PRO A 286 -26.34 -24.17 -19.03
C PRO A 286 -27.51 -23.22 -19.30
N LYS A 287 -28.48 -23.64 -20.12
CA LYS A 287 -29.77 -22.93 -20.27
C LYS A 287 -30.50 -22.84 -18.92
N LYS A 288 -31.40 -21.85 -18.77
CA LYS A 288 -32.01 -21.48 -17.48
C LYS A 288 -32.86 -22.61 -16.85
N ASP A 289 -33.44 -23.44 -17.70
CA ASP A 289 -34.35 -24.55 -17.45
C ASP A 289 -33.64 -25.91 -17.26
N HIS A 290 -32.32 -25.96 -17.49
CA HIS A 290 -31.55 -27.20 -17.41
C HIS A 290 -31.20 -27.57 -15.96
N LYS A 291 -31.33 -28.84 -15.57
CA LYS A 291 -31.01 -29.34 -14.20
C LYS A 291 -29.59 -28.94 -13.73
N ASN A 292 -28.60 -29.04 -14.63
CA ASN A 292 -27.21 -28.67 -14.35
C ASN A 292 -27.00 -27.18 -14.01
N ARG A 293 -28.00 -26.32 -14.24
CA ARG A 293 -27.92 -24.90 -13.89
C ARG A 293 -27.76 -24.69 -12.38
N ILE A 294 -28.27 -25.60 -11.56
CA ILE A 294 -28.13 -25.56 -10.10
C ILE A 294 -26.66 -25.73 -9.72
N PHE A 295 -25.98 -26.77 -10.22
CA PHE A 295 -24.56 -27.01 -9.94
C PHE A 295 -23.68 -25.87 -10.46
N TRP A 296 -23.99 -25.35 -11.65
CA TRP A 296 -23.29 -24.17 -12.19
C TRP A 296 -23.45 -22.95 -11.27
N ASN A 297 -24.65 -22.70 -10.72
CA ASN A 297 -24.88 -21.59 -9.79
C ASN A 297 -24.08 -21.79 -8.48
N ILE A 298 -24.08 -23.00 -7.91
CA ILE A 298 -23.31 -23.32 -6.69
C ILE A 298 -21.83 -23.04 -6.90
N PHE A 299 -21.25 -23.60 -7.97
CA PHE A 299 -19.87 -23.36 -8.35
C PHE A 299 -19.59 -21.85 -8.50
N HIS A 300 -20.41 -21.16 -9.32
CA HIS A 300 -20.23 -19.75 -9.62
C HIS A 300 -20.29 -18.87 -8.37
N TYR A 301 -21.19 -19.14 -7.43
CA TYR A 301 -21.27 -18.39 -6.19
C TYR A 301 -20.10 -18.71 -5.25
N MET A 302 -19.82 -19.99 -5.00
CA MET A 302 -18.77 -20.40 -4.05
C MET A 302 -17.39 -19.92 -4.50
N VAL A 303 -17.01 -20.19 -5.76
CA VAL A 303 -15.72 -19.76 -6.31
C VAL A 303 -15.65 -18.24 -6.43
N GLY A 304 -16.75 -17.59 -6.80
CA GLY A 304 -16.84 -16.13 -6.86
C GLY A 304 -16.57 -15.44 -5.52
N TYR A 305 -17.25 -15.86 -4.45
CA TYR A 305 -17.04 -15.28 -3.11
C TYR A 305 -15.67 -15.63 -2.53
N ALA A 306 -15.19 -16.87 -2.74
CA ALA A 306 -13.85 -17.27 -2.32
C ALA A 306 -12.78 -16.39 -2.98
N THR A 307 -12.91 -16.11 -4.28
CA THR A 307 -11.99 -15.24 -5.03
C THR A 307 -11.97 -13.82 -4.46
N ILE A 308 -13.13 -13.25 -4.12
CA ILE A 308 -13.22 -11.90 -3.51
C ILE A 308 -12.59 -11.88 -2.11
N ALA A 309 -12.87 -12.87 -1.28
CA ALA A 309 -12.30 -12.93 0.07
C ALA A 309 -10.77 -13.04 0.02
N LEU A 310 -10.25 -13.93 -0.84
CA LEU A 310 -8.83 -14.11 -1.05
C LEU A 310 -8.18 -12.86 -1.66
N SER A 311 -8.86 -12.14 -2.57
CA SER A 311 -8.30 -10.93 -3.18
C SER A 311 -8.13 -9.82 -2.16
N ILE A 312 -9.15 -9.58 -1.31
CA ILE A 312 -9.08 -8.60 -0.23
C ILE A 312 -7.92 -8.91 0.71
N PHE A 313 -7.80 -10.17 1.15
CA PHE A 313 -6.71 -10.60 2.01
C PHE A 313 -5.34 -10.43 1.35
N ASN A 314 -5.23 -10.76 0.06
CA ASN A 314 -3.97 -10.66 -0.67
C ASN A 314 -3.53 -9.21 -0.88
N VAL A 315 -4.47 -8.28 -1.10
CA VAL A 315 -4.19 -6.83 -1.16
C VAL A 315 -3.69 -6.32 0.20
N LEU A 316 -4.31 -6.74 1.31
CA LEU A 316 -3.84 -6.38 2.66
C LEU A 316 -2.40 -6.88 2.91
N LYS A 317 -2.09 -8.11 2.51
CA LYS A 317 -0.71 -8.63 2.52
C LYS A 317 0.23 -7.82 1.63
N GLY A 318 -0.24 -7.35 0.48
CA GLY A 318 0.52 -6.48 -0.42
C GLY A 318 0.95 -5.17 0.25
N PHE A 319 0.03 -4.53 0.97
CA PHE A 319 0.36 -3.34 1.78
C PHE A 319 1.44 -3.61 2.83
N ASP A 320 1.35 -4.75 3.53
CA ASP A 320 2.31 -5.13 4.56
C ASP A 320 3.70 -5.45 3.97
N ILE A 321 3.76 -6.11 2.81
CA ILE A 321 5.02 -6.37 2.09
C ILE A 321 5.70 -5.07 1.67
N LEU A 322 4.91 -4.07 1.27
CA LEU A 322 5.39 -2.79 0.79
C LEU A 322 5.70 -1.80 1.91
N ASN A 323 5.46 -2.16 3.18
CA ASN A 323 5.50 -1.23 4.33
C ASN A 323 4.79 0.09 4.00
N ALA A 324 3.66 0.02 3.28
CA ALA A 324 2.95 1.20 2.84
C ALA A 324 2.48 2.04 4.03
N HIS A 325 2.47 3.37 3.90
CA HIS A 325 1.99 4.23 4.97
C HIS A 325 0.62 3.78 5.46
N LYS A 326 0.47 3.71 6.79
CA LYS A 326 -0.73 3.21 7.47
C LYS A 326 -2.02 3.81 6.93
N ILE A 327 -2.00 5.07 6.50
CA ILE A 327 -3.14 5.77 5.91
C ILE A 327 -3.71 5.03 4.69
N TRP A 328 -2.88 4.52 3.78
CA TRP A 328 -3.36 3.82 2.58
C TRP A 328 -4.06 2.50 2.90
N LYS A 329 -3.47 1.73 3.80
CA LYS A 329 -4.08 0.48 4.29
C LYS A 329 -5.41 0.76 4.99
N MET A 330 -5.45 1.77 5.85
CA MET A 330 -6.67 2.17 6.55
C MET A 330 -7.76 2.69 5.61
N THR A 331 -7.40 3.50 4.61
CA THR A 331 -8.34 3.97 3.58
C THR A 331 -8.91 2.79 2.80
N TYR A 332 -8.08 1.85 2.35
CA TYR A 332 -8.57 0.65 1.66
C TYR A 332 -9.53 -0.17 2.54
N VAL A 333 -9.18 -0.41 3.81
CA VAL A 333 -10.06 -1.11 4.75
C VAL A 333 -11.39 -0.39 4.94
N ALA A 334 -11.38 0.94 5.08
CA ALA A 334 -12.60 1.74 5.19
C ALA A 334 -13.50 1.58 3.94
N ILE A 335 -12.92 1.56 2.74
CA ILE A 335 -13.66 1.35 1.49
C ILE A 335 -14.31 -0.04 1.45
N ILE A 336 -13.58 -1.09 1.87
CA ILE A 336 -14.14 -2.45 1.95
C ILE A 336 -15.30 -2.52 2.96
N ILE A 337 -15.19 -1.85 4.10
CA ILE A 337 -16.28 -1.78 5.10
C ILE A 337 -17.51 -1.09 4.49
N VAL A 338 -17.33 0.03 3.79
CA VAL A 338 -18.43 0.74 3.11
C VAL A 338 -19.08 -0.16 2.04
N LEU A 339 -18.29 -0.87 1.23
CA LEU A 339 -18.81 -1.83 0.25
C LEU A 339 -19.59 -2.97 0.92
N ALA A 340 -19.11 -3.49 2.05
CA ALA A 340 -19.81 -4.52 2.81
C ALA A 340 -21.15 -4.02 3.37
N ILE A 341 -21.19 -2.80 3.92
CA ILE A 341 -22.43 -2.17 4.38
C ILE A 341 -23.41 -1.98 3.22
N MET A 342 -22.95 -1.48 2.07
CA MET A 342 -23.79 -1.35 0.87
C MET A 342 -24.34 -2.70 0.40
N ALA A 343 -23.53 -3.77 0.45
CA ALA A 343 -23.98 -5.12 0.15
C ALA A 343 -25.09 -5.59 1.11
N MET A 344 -24.94 -5.37 2.43
CA MET A 344 -25.97 -5.72 3.42
C MET A 344 -27.27 -4.96 3.20
N ILE A 345 -27.19 -3.64 2.95
CA ILE A 345 -28.37 -2.82 2.63
C ILE A 345 -29.05 -3.32 1.36
N SER A 346 -28.27 -3.66 0.32
CA SER A 346 -28.82 -4.18 -0.93
C SER A 346 -29.57 -5.51 -0.73
N GLU A 347 -29.11 -6.36 0.17
CA GLU A 347 -29.76 -7.62 0.52
C GLU A 347 -31.10 -7.37 1.22
N LEU A 348 -31.11 -6.45 2.20
CA LEU A 348 -32.32 -6.05 2.92
C LEU A 348 -33.38 -5.49 1.98
N ILE A 349 -33.00 -4.57 1.08
CA ILE A 349 -33.92 -3.97 0.11
C ILE A 349 -34.50 -5.03 -0.83
N THR A 350 -33.64 -5.90 -1.38
CA THR A 350 -34.06 -6.97 -2.29
C THR A 350 -35.04 -7.91 -1.59
N TRP A 351 -34.78 -8.27 -0.34
CA TRP A 351 -35.65 -9.12 0.46
C TRP A 351 -37.02 -8.47 0.72
N ILE A 352 -37.06 -7.20 1.14
CA ILE A 352 -38.31 -6.44 1.32
C ILE A 352 -39.13 -6.41 0.02
N TRP A 353 -38.48 -6.17 -1.12
CA TRP A 353 -39.14 -6.12 -2.41
C TRP A 353 -39.74 -7.49 -2.80
N VAL A 354 -38.97 -8.58 -2.64
CA VAL A 354 -39.46 -9.94 -2.92
C VAL A 354 -40.65 -10.30 -2.03
N CYS A 355 -40.61 -9.95 -0.74
CA CYS A 355 -41.71 -10.15 0.19
C CYS A 355 -42.98 -9.37 -0.22
N LYS A 356 -42.83 -8.09 -0.60
CA LYS A 356 -43.94 -7.27 -1.10
C LYS A 356 -44.55 -7.85 -2.39
N LYS A 357 -43.72 -8.28 -3.34
CA LYS A 357 -44.17 -8.89 -4.59
C LYS A 357 -44.94 -10.19 -4.36
N LYS A 358 -44.42 -11.08 -3.49
CA LYS A 358 -45.12 -12.31 -3.10
C LYS A 358 -46.49 -12.02 -2.49
N ARG A 359 -46.59 -10.99 -1.64
CA ARG A 359 -47.87 -10.57 -1.04
C ARG A 359 -48.85 -10.05 -2.09
N ASN A 360 -48.40 -9.20 -3.01
CA ASN A 360 -49.26 -8.65 -4.06
C ASN A 360 -49.76 -9.74 -5.02
N ASN A 361 -48.91 -10.69 -5.40
CA ASN A 361 -49.31 -11.82 -6.26
C ASN A 361 -50.35 -12.71 -5.57
N LYS A 362 -50.17 -13.03 -4.28
CA LYS A 362 -51.17 -13.77 -3.49
C LYS A 362 -52.49 -13.03 -3.42
N HIS A 363 -52.47 -11.70 -3.29
CA HIS A 363 -53.69 -10.89 -3.25
C HIS A 363 -54.41 -10.90 -4.60
N ALA A 364 -53.67 -10.76 -5.71
CA ALA A 364 -54.23 -10.82 -7.06
C ALA A 364 -54.87 -12.19 -7.37
N GLU A 365 -54.18 -13.28 -7.02
CA GLU A 365 -54.70 -14.65 -7.19
C GLU A 365 -55.99 -14.88 -6.37
N HIS A 366 -56.06 -14.35 -5.15
CA HIS A 366 -57.28 -14.42 -4.33
C HIS A 366 -58.46 -13.64 -4.92
N VAL A 367 -58.21 -12.49 -5.54
CA VAL A 367 -59.25 -11.69 -6.21
C VAL A 367 -59.76 -12.42 -7.46
N ASP A 368 -58.87 -13.02 -8.24
CA ASP A 368 -59.19 -13.75 -9.47
C ASP A 368 -60.07 -14.99 -9.19
N ILE A 369 -59.72 -15.77 -8.15
CA ILE A 369 -60.53 -16.92 -7.69
C ILE A 369 -61.94 -16.48 -7.27
N ASN A 370 -62.06 -15.37 -6.52
CA ASN A 370 -63.35 -14.86 -6.08
C ASN A 370 -64.23 -14.34 -7.24
N GLN A 371 -63.63 -13.84 -8.32
CA GLN A 371 -64.37 -13.39 -9.51
C GLN A 371 -64.85 -14.56 -10.40
N HIS A 372 -64.19 -15.71 -10.37
CA HIS A 372 -64.62 -16.91 -11.10
C HIS A 372 -65.58 -17.82 -10.31
N GLN A 373 -65.87 -17.51 -9.04
CA GLN A 373 -66.81 -18.26 -8.19
C GLN A 373 -68.16 -17.57 -7.98
N GLN A 374 -68.43 -16.41 -8.60
CA GLN A 374 -69.77 -15.83 -8.62
C GLN A 374 -70.60 -16.46 -9.75
N PRO A 375 -71.78 -17.05 -9.46
CA PRO A 375 -72.60 -17.81 -10.41
C PRO A 375 -73.24 -16.95 -11.50
#